data_AF-A0A5C4PI94-F1
#
_entry.id   AF-A0A5C4PI94-F1
#
_cell.length_a   1.000
_cell.length_b   1.000
_cell.length_c   1.000
_cell.angle_alpha   90.00
_cell.angle_beta   90.00
_cell.angle_gamma   90.00
#
_symmetry.space_group_name_H-M   'P 1'
#
loop_
_entity.id
_entity.type
_entity.pdbx_description
1 polymer ?
#
loop_
_entity_poly.entity_id
_entity_poly.type
_entity_poly.pdbx_seq_one_letter_code
_entity_poly.pdbx_strand_id
1 'polypeptide(L)'
;MAFTIRAKLSSLVITSLGAIALVGAAGWLAVSTSGQSARDLSELTLPAIVALNQLRVARLNLSEAAQDARTWSIGDEVGLTDSDREDILENARQTFVNLVKVQEETAATSATAFAIYDAMHKREEEQALWDEFKELWVEIQREDAFQATIAKRLSQVTEWVELRSAVLEYSGTSRMWANMAFKVGPPLDALHKLNLQAAAVERAENEEKIERSLILALVVGLSASAVQLLLAILVIRSVTHAFDTVRGIVVTVATTRDLRARAKLTGGQETAETGAAINSLLARLQESLQDVHGAASSVAATSADISRSGLEVRESAEAQSASALAISTDIAELNDGISVISGSTQGLLKQAEDAEIVVAEGAKQLDQSALQIGKIVSSVELASETVSRLESESNNISQIISVIQEVAVQTNLLALNAAIEAARAGQHGRGFAVVADEVRSLAQRTTRSTTEISALIEGIQGSVRRTIDNMSDMVVLAQQSKTKSADARSQMSAILTITMDLRQAIDSVTVALDGQQSATQQIAQRIGEVSRVSTRNCETASQVATLSSALDDASDSLREVVGRFKF
;
A
#
# COMPACT_ATOMS: atom_id res chain seq x y z
N MET A 1 -40.89 15.38 19.76
CA MET A 1 -39.80 14.40 20.00
C MET A 1 -39.95 13.26 19.03
N ALA A 2 -38.98 13.07 18.12
CA ALA A 2 -38.98 11.88 17.28
C ALA A 2 -38.61 10.67 18.16
N PHE A 3 -39.57 9.78 18.40
CA PHE A 3 -39.31 8.55 19.15
C PHE A 3 -38.22 7.74 18.44
N THR A 4 -37.30 7.19 19.24
CA THR A 4 -36.29 6.23 18.82
C THR A 4 -36.96 5.02 18.17
N ILE A 5 -36.26 4.32 17.27
CA ILE A 5 -36.78 3.07 16.67
C ILE A 5 -37.10 2.09 17.80
N ARG A 6 -36.24 2.03 18.81
CA ARG A 6 -36.45 1.23 20.01
C ARG A 6 -37.73 1.62 20.73
N ALA A 7 -38.00 2.91 20.95
CA ALA A 7 -39.22 3.36 21.60
C ALA A 7 -40.49 3.05 20.77
N LYS A 8 -40.43 3.18 19.45
CA LYS A 8 -41.55 2.83 18.55
C LYS A 8 -41.88 1.34 18.63
N LEU A 9 -40.86 0.47 18.54
CA LEU A 9 -41.04 -0.98 18.66
C LEU A 9 -41.54 -1.38 20.06
N SER A 10 -40.97 -0.81 21.13
CA SER A 10 -41.45 -1.06 22.50
C SER A 10 -42.91 -0.61 22.68
N SER A 11 -43.30 0.54 22.13
CA SER A 11 -44.69 1.01 22.19
C SER A 11 -45.66 0.09 21.44
N LEU A 12 -45.24 -0.49 20.31
CA LEU A 12 -46.03 -1.45 19.54
C LEU A 12 -46.27 -2.75 20.32
N VAL A 13 -45.24 -3.25 21.01
CA VAL A 13 -45.35 -4.45 21.85
C VAL A 13 -46.26 -4.20 23.05
N ILE A 14 -46.10 -3.07 23.74
CA ILE A 14 -46.93 -2.71 24.90
C ILE A 14 -48.40 -2.56 24.49
N THR A 15 -48.67 -1.88 23.38
CA THR A 15 -50.05 -1.71 22.85
C THR A 15 -50.65 -3.03 22.38
N SER A 16 -49.86 -3.93 21.78
CA SER A 16 -50.30 -5.27 21.41
C SER A 16 -50.71 -6.09 22.64
N LEU A 17 -49.93 -6.07 23.72
CA LEU A 17 -50.23 -6.77 24.96
C LEU A 17 -51.50 -6.21 25.62
N GLY A 18 -51.66 -4.88 25.62
CA GLY A 18 -52.86 -4.21 26.11
C GLY A 18 -54.13 -4.58 25.31
N ALA A 19 -54.03 -4.65 23.98
CA ALA A 19 -55.13 -5.08 23.12
C ALA A 19 -55.56 -6.53 23.40
N ILE A 20 -54.60 -7.45 23.55
CA ILE A 20 -54.88 -8.85 23.90
C ILE A 20 -55.59 -8.95 25.26
N ALA A 21 -55.13 -8.20 26.26
CA ALA A 21 -55.76 -8.18 27.58
C ALA A 21 -57.20 -7.65 27.54
N LEU A 22 -57.48 -6.60 26.76
CA LEU A 22 -58.82 -6.04 26.58
C LEU A 22 -59.78 -7.02 25.90
N VAL A 23 -59.32 -7.72 24.85
CA VAL A 23 -60.13 -8.75 24.16
C VAL A 23 -60.39 -9.93 25.09
N GLY A 24 -59.39 -10.37 25.86
CA GLY A 24 -59.54 -11.43 26.85
C GLY A 24 -60.57 -11.06 27.95
N ALA A 25 -60.53 -9.83 28.46
CA ALA A 25 -61.48 -9.35 29.47
C ALA A 25 -62.92 -9.28 28.92
N ALA A 26 -63.11 -8.79 27.68
CA ALA A 26 -64.42 -8.73 27.03
C ALA A 26 -64.99 -10.14 26.78
N GLY A 27 -64.15 -11.09 26.33
CA GLY A 27 -64.55 -12.49 26.14
C GLY A 27 -64.96 -13.18 27.44
N TRP A 28 -64.24 -12.95 28.54
CA TRP A 28 -64.62 -13.48 29.85
C TRP A 28 -66.01 -12.97 30.27
N LEU A 29 -66.24 -11.66 30.22
CA LEU A 29 -67.53 -11.06 30.62
C LEU A 29 -68.73 -11.61 29.82
N ALA A 30 -68.57 -11.89 28.53
CA ALA A 30 -69.61 -12.50 27.71
C ALA A 30 -69.91 -13.96 28.13
N VAL A 31 -68.89 -14.74 28.47
CA VAL A 31 -69.05 -16.14 28.91
C VAL A 31 -69.64 -16.23 30.32
N SER A 32 -69.25 -15.35 31.24
CA SER A 32 -69.75 -15.39 32.62
C SER A 32 -71.22 -15.03 32.72
N THR A 33 -71.70 -14.06 31.94
CA THR A 33 -73.11 -13.67 31.88
C THR A 33 -73.98 -14.77 31.28
N SER A 34 -73.52 -15.45 30.23
CA SER A 34 -74.22 -16.61 29.66
C SER A 34 -74.31 -17.80 30.64
N GLY A 35 -73.32 -17.97 31.51
CA GLY A 35 -73.30 -19.05 32.51
C GLY A 35 -74.28 -18.87 33.67
N GLN A 36 -74.63 -17.62 34.03
CA GLN A 36 -75.63 -17.34 35.06
C GLN A 36 -77.06 -17.58 34.55
N SER A 37 -77.39 -17.04 33.37
CA SER A 37 -78.70 -17.23 32.73
C SER A 37 -79.07 -18.70 32.49
N ALA A 38 -78.10 -19.57 32.19
CA ALA A 38 -78.34 -21.00 31.99
C ALA A 38 -78.63 -21.76 33.29
N ARG A 39 -78.12 -21.28 34.44
CA ARG A 39 -78.40 -21.90 35.75
C ARG A 39 -79.81 -21.60 36.22
N ASP A 40 -80.28 -20.37 36.09
CA ASP A 40 -81.60 -19.94 36.56
C ASP A 40 -82.74 -20.74 35.87
N LEU A 41 -82.63 -20.97 34.55
CA LEU A 41 -83.59 -21.77 33.79
C LEU A 41 -83.62 -23.27 34.21
N SER A 42 -82.47 -23.82 34.59
CA SER A 42 -82.33 -25.22 34.98
C SER A 42 -82.81 -25.49 36.40
N GLU A 43 -82.61 -24.55 37.32
CA GLU A 43 -82.83 -24.76 38.75
C GLU A 43 -84.23 -24.32 39.21
N LEU A 44 -84.87 -23.35 38.55
CA LEU A 44 -86.19 -22.83 38.97
C LEU A 44 -87.37 -23.26 38.09
N THR A 45 -87.31 -23.05 36.76
CA THR A 45 -88.51 -23.12 35.92
C THR A 45 -88.83 -24.51 35.38
N LEU A 46 -87.82 -25.31 35.02
CA LEU A 46 -88.04 -26.68 34.53
C LEU A 46 -88.65 -27.63 35.57
N PRO A 47 -88.13 -27.72 36.81
CA PRO A 47 -88.68 -28.59 37.84
C PRO A 47 -90.15 -28.28 38.17
N ALA A 48 -90.54 -27.00 38.17
CA ALA A 48 -91.90 -26.53 38.44
C ALA A 48 -92.90 -27.00 37.37
N ILE A 49 -92.55 -26.86 36.09
CA ILE A 49 -93.37 -27.32 34.96
C ILE A 49 -93.58 -28.84 35.01
N VAL A 50 -92.51 -29.59 35.32
CA VAL A 50 -92.55 -31.06 35.41
C VAL A 50 -93.47 -31.51 36.54
N ALA A 51 -93.35 -30.93 37.74
CA ALA A 51 -94.17 -31.27 38.90
C ALA A 51 -95.67 -31.01 38.65
N LEU A 52 -96.01 -29.83 38.13
CA LEU A 52 -97.41 -29.51 37.79
C LEU A 52 -97.99 -30.44 36.71
N ASN A 53 -97.18 -30.81 35.72
CA ASN A 53 -97.62 -31.74 34.69
C ASN A 53 -97.86 -33.15 35.25
N GLN A 54 -97.02 -33.62 36.17
CA GLN A 54 -97.21 -34.91 36.85
C GLN A 54 -98.51 -34.93 37.67
N LEU A 55 -98.82 -33.86 38.40
CA LEU A 55 -100.11 -33.71 39.10
C LEU A 55 -101.29 -33.79 38.13
N ARG A 56 -101.18 -33.13 36.98
CA ARG A 56 -102.24 -33.10 35.97
C ARG A 56 -102.48 -34.48 35.35
N VAL A 57 -101.41 -35.19 34.99
CA VAL A 57 -101.48 -36.56 34.46
C VAL A 57 -102.08 -37.50 35.50
N ALA A 58 -101.66 -37.42 36.76
CA ALA A 58 -102.21 -38.25 37.83
C ALA A 58 -103.72 -38.02 38.02
N ARG A 59 -104.17 -36.75 38.02
CA ARG A 59 -105.60 -36.41 38.09
C ARG A 59 -106.39 -36.97 36.91
N LEU A 60 -105.86 -36.85 35.69
CA LEU A 60 -106.53 -37.34 34.47
C LEU A 60 -106.68 -38.87 34.50
N ASN A 61 -105.60 -39.59 34.82
CA ASN A 61 -105.63 -41.06 34.91
C ASN A 61 -106.63 -41.54 35.97
N LEU A 62 -106.65 -40.87 37.14
CA LEU A 62 -107.59 -41.21 38.20
C LEU A 62 -109.05 -40.90 37.80
N SER A 63 -109.28 -39.77 37.13
CA SER A 63 -110.62 -39.42 36.62
C SER A 63 -111.12 -40.38 35.56
N GLU A 64 -110.24 -40.91 34.71
CA GLU A 64 -110.56 -41.94 33.71
C GLU A 64 -110.98 -43.24 34.41
N ALA A 65 -110.16 -43.77 35.32
CA ALA A 65 -110.46 -45.01 36.04
C ALA A 65 -111.73 -44.90 36.91
N ALA A 66 -111.94 -43.77 37.59
CA ALA A 66 -113.14 -43.54 38.39
C ALA A 66 -114.41 -43.41 37.52
N GLN A 67 -114.28 -42.89 36.30
CA GLN A 67 -115.39 -42.84 35.35
C GLN A 67 -115.79 -44.25 34.89
N ASP A 68 -114.84 -45.10 34.56
CA ASP A 68 -115.09 -46.49 34.18
C ASP A 68 -115.84 -47.24 35.29
N ALA A 69 -115.33 -47.14 36.52
CA ALA A 69 -115.96 -47.77 37.68
C ALA A 69 -117.35 -47.21 38.01
N ARG A 70 -117.62 -45.92 37.75
CA ARG A 70 -118.96 -45.35 37.93
C ARG A 70 -119.97 -45.90 36.93
N THR A 71 -119.55 -46.16 35.69
CA THR A 71 -120.47 -46.69 34.66
C THR A 71 -120.86 -48.14 34.90
N TRP A 72 -120.11 -48.84 35.75
CA TRP A 72 -120.40 -50.20 36.15
C TRP A 72 -121.68 -50.28 37.00
N SER A 73 -122.55 -51.25 36.70
CA SER A 73 -123.79 -51.50 37.45
C SER A 73 -124.18 -52.97 37.41
N ILE A 74 -124.98 -53.43 38.38
CA ILE A 74 -125.47 -54.81 38.48
C ILE A 74 -126.42 -55.19 37.32
N GLY A 75 -126.99 -54.20 36.61
CA GLY A 75 -127.99 -54.42 35.56
C GLY A 75 -129.37 -54.76 36.12
N ASP A 76 -130.21 -55.39 35.30
CA ASP A 76 -131.58 -55.75 35.69
C ASP A 76 -131.58 -57.02 36.57
N GLU A 77 -132.01 -56.90 37.83
CA GLU A 77 -131.88 -57.97 38.83
C GLU A 77 -132.94 -59.08 38.70
N VAL A 78 -133.97 -58.88 37.86
CA VAL A 78 -135.12 -59.78 37.75
C VAL A 78 -134.77 -61.05 36.95
N GLY A 79 -134.77 -62.19 37.62
CA GLY A 79 -134.60 -63.51 36.97
C GLY A 79 -133.17 -64.06 36.95
N LEU A 80 -132.22 -63.41 37.64
CA LEU A 80 -130.83 -63.86 37.72
C LEU A 80 -130.69 -65.25 38.37
N THR A 81 -129.97 -66.15 37.70
CA THR A 81 -129.54 -67.44 38.26
C THR A 81 -128.31 -67.26 39.16
N ASP A 82 -127.98 -68.26 39.97
CA ASP A 82 -126.77 -68.20 40.81
C ASP A 82 -125.47 -68.14 39.97
N SER A 83 -125.47 -68.67 38.74
CA SER A 83 -124.36 -68.51 37.79
C SER A 83 -124.20 -67.07 37.31
N ASP A 84 -125.31 -66.39 36.99
CA ASP A 84 -125.27 -64.99 36.56
C ASP A 84 -124.75 -64.08 37.69
N ARG A 85 -125.08 -64.41 38.95
CA ARG A 85 -124.57 -63.67 40.13
C ARG A 85 -123.07 -63.82 40.30
N GLU A 86 -122.52 -65.02 40.08
CA GLU A 86 -121.08 -65.28 40.20
C GLU A 86 -120.28 -64.52 39.11
N ASP A 87 -120.78 -64.50 37.87
CA ASP A 87 -120.15 -63.75 36.77
C ASP A 87 -120.16 -62.22 37.03
N ILE A 88 -121.27 -61.70 37.59
CA ILE A 88 -121.37 -60.30 37.98
C ILE A 88 -120.42 -59.97 39.14
N LEU A 89 -120.30 -60.86 40.14
CA LEU A 89 -119.33 -60.71 41.24
C LEU A 89 -117.89 -60.67 40.71
N GLU A 90 -117.52 -61.56 39.79
CA GLU A 90 -116.19 -61.57 39.19
C GLU A 90 -115.91 -60.31 38.36
N ASN A 91 -116.88 -59.86 37.56
CA ASN A 91 -116.74 -58.64 36.78
C ASN A 91 -116.61 -57.38 37.65
N ALA A 92 -117.36 -57.32 38.76
CA ALA A 92 -117.22 -56.28 39.78
C ALA A 92 -115.80 -56.29 40.34
N ARG A 93 -115.31 -57.45 40.80
CA ARG A 93 -113.95 -57.59 41.32
C ARG A 93 -112.92 -57.06 40.34
N GLN A 94 -112.98 -57.48 39.09
CA GLN A 94 -112.02 -57.08 38.06
C GLN A 94 -112.02 -55.56 37.80
N THR A 95 -113.21 -54.95 37.73
CA THR A 95 -113.35 -53.50 37.50
C THR A 95 -112.77 -52.70 38.66
N PHE A 96 -113.12 -53.07 39.89
CA PHE A 96 -112.70 -52.34 41.08
C PHE A 96 -111.25 -52.65 41.48
N VAL A 97 -110.67 -53.81 41.13
CA VAL A 97 -109.22 -54.07 41.26
C VAL A 97 -108.43 -53.07 40.40
N ASN A 98 -108.85 -52.83 39.16
CA ASN A 98 -108.17 -51.87 38.29
C ASN A 98 -108.26 -50.44 38.83
N LEU A 99 -109.43 -50.02 39.34
CA LEU A 99 -109.58 -48.72 39.97
C LEU A 99 -108.65 -48.56 41.17
N VAL A 100 -108.60 -49.55 42.08
CA VAL A 100 -107.74 -49.51 43.26
C VAL A 100 -106.27 -49.39 42.86
N LYS A 101 -105.83 -50.12 41.83
CA LYS A 101 -104.47 -50.02 41.31
C LYS A 101 -104.14 -48.61 40.81
N VAL A 102 -105.03 -48.00 40.02
CA VAL A 102 -104.83 -46.63 39.52
C VAL A 102 -104.85 -45.62 40.67
N GLN A 103 -105.71 -45.80 41.68
CA GLN A 103 -105.73 -44.97 42.89
C GLN A 103 -104.39 -45.03 43.64
N GLU A 104 -103.83 -46.22 43.86
CA GLU A 104 -102.55 -46.38 44.55
C GLU A 104 -101.37 -45.76 43.76
N GLU A 105 -101.29 -45.99 42.45
CA GLU A 105 -100.23 -45.45 41.59
C GLU A 105 -100.30 -43.91 41.45
N THR A 106 -101.51 -43.37 41.29
CA THR A 106 -101.72 -41.93 41.16
C THR A 106 -101.53 -41.21 42.49
N ALA A 107 -101.89 -41.81 43.64
CA ALA A 107 -101.63 -41.25 44.96
C ALA A 107 -100.13 -41.06 45.23
N ALA A 108 -99.30 -42.08 44.94
CA ALA A 108 -97.85 -41.98 45.13
C ALA A 108 -97.20 -40.92 44.23
N THR A 109 -97.58 -40.91 42.95
CA THR A 109 -97.04 -39.98 41.96
C THR A 109 -97.46 -38.54 42.26
N SER A 110 -98.74 -38.33 42.57
CA SER A 110 -99.28 -37.01 42.86
C SER A 110 -98.79 -36.45 44.19
N ALA A 111 -98.59 -37.27 45.23
CA ALA A 111 -97.98 -36.83 46.49
C ALA A 111 -96.54 -36.32 46.29
N THR A 112 -95.76 -37.01 45.45
CA THR A 112 -94.37 -36.61 45.13
C THR A 112 -94.34 -35.31 44.34
N ALA A 113 -95.15 -35.23 43.28
CA ALA A 113 -95.26 -34.03 42.45
C ALA A 113 -95.79 -32.83 43.23
N PHE A 114 -96.74 -33.04 44.14
CA PHE A 114 -97.23 -32.03 45.07
C PHE A 114 -96.12 -31.48 45.96
N ALA A 115 -95.35 -32.34 46.62
CA ALA A 115 -94.28 -31.92 47.52
C ALA A 115 -93.17 -31.13 46.79
N ILE A 116 -92.82 -31.56 45.57
CA ILE A 116 -91.83 -30.88 44.72
C ILE A 116 -92.30 -29.46 44.40
N TYR A 117 -93.53 -29.29 43.91
CA TYR A 117 -94.04 -27.96 43.58
C TYR A 117 -94.29 -27.12 44.83
N ASP A 118 -94.75 -27.72 45.94
CA ASP A 118 -95.00 -27.00 47.19
C ASP A 118 -93.74 -26.34 47.76
N ALA A 119 -92.60 -27.04 47.68
CA ALA A 119 -91.32 -26.55 48.17
C ALA A 119 -90.69 -25.45 47.28
N MET A 120 -91.18 -25.27 46.06
CA MET A 120 -90.64 -24.27 45.14
C MET A 120 -91.09 -22.86 45.47
N HIS A 121 -90.21 -21.88 45.20
CA HIS A 121 -90.57 -20.48 45.24
C HIS A 121 -91.59 -20.18 44.14
N LYS A 122 -92.69 -19.53 44.50
CA LYS A 122 -93.81 -19.20 43.62
C LYS A 122 -93.92 -17.69 43.50
N ARG A 123 -94.23 -17.22 42.29
CA ARG A 123 -94.59 -15.81 42.06
C ARG A 123 -95.92 -15.50 42.73
N GLU A 124 -96.18 -14.23 42.98
CA GLU A 124 -97.40 -13.77 43.68
C GLU A 124 -98.70 -14.31 43.03
N GLU A 125 -98.75 -14.34 41.69
CA GLU A 125 -99.87 -14.91 40.92
C GLU A 125 -99.95 -16.45 40.99
N GLU A 126 -98.81 -17.14 41.10
CA GLU A 126 -98.75 -18.61 41.27
C GLU A 126 -99.16 -19.02 42.68
N GLN A 127 -98.79 -18.23 43.68
CA GLN A 127 -99.08 -18.51 45.07
C GLN A 127 -100.59 -18.55 45.31
N ALA A 128 -101.33 -17.58 44.77
CA ALA A 128 -102.79 -17.53 44.90
C ALA A 128 -103.49 -18.76 44.29
N LEU A 129 -103.09 -19.17 43.07
CA LEU A 129 -103.64 -20.36 42.41
C LEU A 129 -103.22 -21.66 43.10
N TRP A 130 -102.01 -21.70 43.68
CA TRP A 130 -101.53 -22.86 44.42
C TRP A 130 -102.26 -23.05 45.73
N ASP A 131 -102.56 -21.96 46.44
CA ASP A 131 -103.35 -22.03 47.68
C ASP A 131 -104.77 -22.51 47.39
N GLU A 132 -105.41 -22.03 46.31
CA GLU A 132 -106.71 -22.53 45.82
C GLU A 132 -106.65 -24.02 45.45
N PHE A 133 -105.65 -24.43 44.67
CA PHE A 133 -105.46 -25.83 44.30
C PHE A 133 -105.21 -26.70 45.53
N LYS A 134 -104.38 -26.26 46.47
CA LYS A 134 -104.01 -27.01 47.69
C LYS A 134 -105.22 -27.31 48.56
N GLU A 135 -106.12 -26.34 48.74
CA GLU A 135 -107.36 -26.54 49.50
C GLU A 135 -108.24 -27.62 48.85
N LEU A 136 -108.48 -27.50 47.55
CA LEU A 136 -109.24 -28.47 46.76
C LEU A 136 -108.56 -29.84 46.69
N TRP A 137 -107.22 -29.86 46.67
CA TRP A 137 -106.40 -31.07 46.61
C TRP A 137 -106.50 -31.89 47.91
N VAL A 138 -106.49 -31.23 49.07
CA VAL A 138 -106.70 -31.91 50.35
C VAL A 138 -108.13 -32.47 50.45
N GLU A 139 -109.11 -31.72 49.95
CA GLU A 139 -110.51 -32.16 49.94
C GLU A 139 -110.72 -33.37 49.03
N ILE A 140 -110.20 -33.35 47.80
CA ILE A 140 -110.30 -34.50 46.88
C ILE A 140 -109.54 -35.72 47.39
N GLN A 141 -108.39 -35.56 48.04
CA GLN A 141 -107.65 -36.68 48.63
C GLN A 141 -108.45 -37.37 49.75
N ARG A 142 -109.19 -36.60 50.54
CA ARG A 142 -110.09 -37.18 51.56
C ARG A 142 -111.23 -37.97 50.92
N GLU A 143 -111.85 -37.40 49.88
CA GLU A 143 -112.91 -38.08 49.12
C GLU A 143 -112.38 -39.32 48.38
N ASP A 144 -111.16 -39.25 47.84
CA ASP A 144 -110.52 -40.37 47.14
C ASP A 144 -110.16 -41.50 48.10
N ALA A 145 -109.64 -41.20 49.29
CA ALA A 145 -109.41 -42.22 50.33
C ALA A 145 -110.71 -42.92 50.76
N PHE A 146 -111.81 -42.17 50.84
CA PHE A 146 -113.13 -42.73 51.12
C PHE A 146 -113.63 -43.62 49.98
N GLN A 147 -113.56 -43.13 48.73
CA GLN A 147 -113.86 -43.93 47.52
C GLN A 147 -113.03 -45.21 47.43
N ALA A 148 -111.72 -45.12 47.69
CA ALA A 148 -110.79 -46.23 47.64
C ALA A 148 -111.15 -47.33 48.65
N THR A 149 -111.68 -46.95 49.82
CA THR A 149 -112.15 -47.93 50.82
C THR A 149 -113.34 -48.74 50.28
N ILE A 150 -114.27 -48.08 49.59
CA ILE A 150 -115.43 -48.74 48.97
C ILE A 150 -114.98 -49.58 47.77
N ALA A 151 -114.14 -49.02 46.90
CA ALA A 151 -113.59 -49.73 45.75
C ALA A 151 -112.82 -50.99 46.17
N LYS A 152 -112.07 -50.94 47.27
CA LYS A 152 -111.35 -52.10 47.82
C LYS A 152 -112.28 -53.17 48.38
N ARG A 153 -113.42 -52.79 48.97
CA ARG A 153 -114.47 -53.75 49.36
C ARG A 153 -115.09 -54.42 48.13
N LEU A 154 -115.40 -53.63 47.10
CA LEU A 154 -115.94 -54.13 45.84
C LEU A 154 -114.97 -55.01 45.07
N SER A 155 -113.66 -54.75 45.17
CA SER A 155 -112.62 -55.55 44.51
C SER A 155 -112.43 -56.93 45.16
N GLN A 156 -112.93 -57.13 46.39
CA GLN A 156 -112.80 -58.35 47.18
C GLN A 156 -114.15 -59.02 47.47
N VAL A 157 -115.23 -58.53 46.88
CA VAL A 157 -116.59 -58.99 47.22
C VAL A 157 -116.82 -60.44 46.78
N THR A 158 -117.37 -61.24 47.68
CA THR A 158 -117.75 -62.64 47.43
C THR A 158 -119.24 -62.90 47.68
N GLU A 159 -119.90 -62.02 48.43
CA GLU A 159 -121.31 -62.16 48.83
C GLU A 159 -122.20 -61.22 48.02
N TRP A 160 -123.30 -61.75 47.45
CA TRP A 160 -124.23 -60.98 46.61
C TRP A 160 -124.86 -59.77 47.33
N VAL A 161 -125.21 -59.95 48.61
CA VAL A 161 -125.80 -58.87 49.43
C VAL A 161 -124.80 -57.75 49.67
N GLU A 162 -123.52 -58.11 49.88
CA GLU A 162 -122.46 -57.14 50.07
C GLU A 162 -122.21 -56.34 48.79
N LEU A 163 -122.15 -57.01 47.62
CA LEU A 163 -122.01 -56.35 46.32
C LEU A 163 -123.08 -55.27 46.14
N ARG A 164 -124.36 -55.64 46.33
CA ARG A 164 -125.47 -54.70 46.14
C ARG A 164 -125.35 -53.48 47.04
N SER A 165 -124.99 -53.69 48.31
CA SER A 165 -124.80 -52.58 49.26
C SER A 165 -123.61 -51.69 48.91
N ALA A 166 -122.47 -52.27 48.56
CA ALA A 166 -121.24 -51.54 48.29
C ALA A 166 -121.29 -50.79 46.94
N VAL A 167 -122.01 -51.31 45.94
CA VAL A 167 -122.22 -50.62 44.64
C VAL A 167 -123.13 -49.41 44.81
N LEU A 168 -124.18 -49.52 45.63
CA LEU A 168 -125.03 -48.36 45.97
C LEU A 168 -124.24 -47.30 46.74
N GLU A 169 -123.38 -47.72 47.67
CA GLU A 169 -122.48 -46.82 48.41
C GLU A 169 -121.48 -46.12 47.47
N TYR A 170 -120.84 -46.88 46.58
CA TYR A 170 -119.90 -46.37 45.58
C TYR A 170 -120.57 -45.39 44.61
N SER A 171 -121.70 -45.77 44.01
CA SER A 171 -122.42 -44.92 43.06
C SER A 171 -122.89 -43.60 43.70
N GLY A 172 -123.41 -43.65 44.94
CA GLY A 172 -123.85 -42.46 45.68
C GLY A 172 -122.72 -41.48 46.00
N THR A 173 -121.56 -42.01 46.35
CA THR A 173 -120.40 -41.20 46.75
C THR A 173 -119.56 -40.77 45.54
N SER A 174 -119.56 -41.56 44.47
CA SER A 174 -118.79 -41.29 43.27
C SER A 174 -119.16 -39.91 42.72
N ARG A 175 -120.47 -39.55 42.71
CA ARG A 175 -120.95 -38.27 42.18
C ARG A 175 -120.32 -37.06 42.86
N MET A 176 -120.10 -37.15 44.17
CA MET A 176 -119.41 -36.13 44.95
C MET A 176 -117.94 -36.05 44.56
N TRP A 177 -117.28 -37.20 44.43
CA TRP A 177 -115.88 -37.28 43.99
C TRP A 177 -115.66 -36.62 42.62
N ALA A 178 -116.49 -36.91 41.59
CA ALA A 178 -116.27 -36.28 40.28
C ALA A 178 -116.55 -34.77 40.27
N ASN A 179 -117.48 -34.28 41.09
CA ASN A 179 -117.66 -32.84 41.25
C ASN A 179 -116.40 -32.19 41.83
N MET A 180 -115.73 -32.87 42.77
CA MET A 180 -114.45 -32.39 43.31
C MET A 180 -113.32 -32.48 42.28
N ALA A 181 -113.22 -33.60 41.56
CA ALA A 181 -112.24 -33.79 40.47
C ALA A 181 -112.36 -32.74 39.36
N PHE A 182 -113.59 -32.29 39.10
CA PHE A 182 -113.86 -31.20 38.17
C PHE A 182 -113.37 -29.85 38.71
N LYS A 183 -113.58 -29.55 40.00
CA LYS A 183 -113.13 -28.29 40.62
C LYS A 183 -111.61 -28.17 40.74
N VAL A 184 -110.91 -29.28 40.97
CA VAL A 184 -109.43 -29.31 41.10
C VAL A 184 -108.72 -29.00 39.78
N GLY A 185 -109.35 -29.27 38.64
CA GLY A 185 -108.73 -29.11 37.31
C GLY A 185 -108.32 -27.69 36.94
N PRO A 186 -109.26 -26.71 36.94
CA PRO A 186 -108.99 -25.33 36.52
C PRO A 186 -107.77 -24.65 37.19
N PRO A 187 -107.60 -24.67 38.53
CA PRO A 187 -106.46 -24.01 39.16
C PRO A 187 -105.13 -24.70 38.81
N LEU A 188 -105.12 -26.04 38.70
CA LEU A 188 -103.93 -26.79 38.29
C LEU A 188 -103.51 -26.50 36.83
N ASP A 189 -104.49 -26.42 35.92
CA ASP A 189 -104.25 -26.08 34.52
C ASP A 189 -103.76 -24.63 34.36
N ALA A 190 -104.30 -23.71 35.17
CA ALA A 190 -103.85 -22.33 35.21
C ALA A 190 -102.40 -22.21 35.70
N LEU A 191 -102.04 -22.90 36.79
CA LEU A 191 -100.66 -22.94 37.30
C LEU A 191 -99.66 -23.45 36.27
N HIS A 192 -100.00 -24.56 35.58
CA HIS A 192 -99.13 -25.14 34.57
C HIS A 192 -98.95 -24.19 33.38
N LYS A 193 -100.02 -23.53 32.93
CA LYS A 193 -99.95 -22.53 31.86
C LYS A 193 -99.09 -21.32 32.25
N LEU A 194 -99.21 -20.83 33.48
CA LEU A 194 -98.47 -19.67 33.96
C LEU A 194 -96.96 -19.95 34.12
N ASN A 195 -96.61 -21.18 34.49
CA ASN A 195 -95.23 -21.66 34.53
C ASN A 195 -94.64 -21.83 33.11
N LEU A 196 -95.41 -22.36 32.16
CA LEU A 196 -95.00 -22.44 30.75
C LEU A 196 -94.76 -21.05 30.13
N GLN A 197 -95.60 -20.07 30.45
CA GLN A 197 -95.44 -18.71 29.94
C GLN A 197 -94.19 -18.01 30.49
N ALA A 198 -93.89 -18.19 31.79
CA ALA A 198 -92.68 -17.61 32.36
C ALA A 198 -91.40 -18.20 31.78
N ALA A 199 -91.34 -19.52 31.57
CA ALA A 199 -90.20 -20.14 30.92
C ALA A 199 -89.98 -19.61 29.48
N ALA A 200 -91.05 -19.27 28.76
CA ALA A 200 -90.95 -18.66 27.43
C ALA A 200 -90.40 -17.23 27.46
N VAL A 201 -90.82 -16.41 28.44
CA VAL A 201 -90.32 -15.03 28.61
C VAL A 201 -88.85 -15.04 29.05
N GLU A 202 -88.50 -15.86 30.04
CA GLU A 202 -87.13 -15.97 30.55
C GLU A 202 -86.15 -16.45 29.47
N ARG A 203 -86.60 -17.37 28.60
CA ARG A 203 -85.82 -17.79 27.42
C ARG A 203 -85.57 -16.64 26.44
N ALA A 204 -86.59 -15.85 26.11
CA ALA A 204 -86.46 -14.73 25.17
C ALA A 204 -85.52 -13.64 25.69
N GLU A 205 -85.60 -13.29 26.98
CA GLU A 205 -84.70 -12.32 27.60
C GLU A 205 -83.25 -12.80 27.64
N ASN A 206 -83.03 -14.11 27.81
CA ASN A 206 -81.71 -14.72 27.81
C ASN A 206 -81.08 -14.74 26.40
N GLU A 207 -81.86 -15.03 25.36
CA GLU A 207 -81.38 -14.96 23.96
C GLU A 207 -80.93 -13.52 23.60
N GLU A 208 -81.68 -12.49 24.02
CA GLU A 208 -81.33 -11.09 23.76
C GLU A 208 -80.04 -10.64 24.50
N LYS A 209 -79.84 -11.06 25.75
CA LYS A 209 -78.63 -10.75 26.53
C LYS A 209 -77.37 -11.38 25.93
N ILE A 210 -77.47 -12.61 25.42
CA ILE A 210 -76.36 -13.32 24.78
C ILE A 210 -75.97 -12.65 23.46
N GLU A 211 -76.94 -12.25 22.63
CA GLU A 211 -76.65 -11.55 21.38
C GLU A 211 -75.94 -10.21 21.62
N ARG A 212 -76.41 -9.42 22.60
CA ARG A 212 -75.79 -8.12 22.93
C ARG A 212 -74.37 -8.27 23.45
N SER A 213 -74.09 -9.28 24.28
CA SER A 213 -72.74 -9.50 24.83
C SER A 213 -71.75 -9.99 23.77
N LEU A 214 -72.20 -10.82 22.82
CA LEU A 214 -71.40 -11.27 21.68
C LEU A 214 -71.07 -10.13 20.70
N ILE A 215 -72.05 -9.28 20.38
CA ILE A 215 -71.84 -8.11 19.49
C ILE A 215 -70.83 -7.14 20.13
N LEU A 216 -70.96 -6.86 21.43
CA LEU A 216 -70.02 -6.00 22.14
C LEU A 216 -68.58 -6.56 22.09
N ALA A 217 -68.41 -7.86 22.34
CA ALA A 217 -67.11 -8.53 22.29
C ALA A 217 -66.49 -8.47 20.87
N LEU A 218 -67.29 -8.68 19.82
CA LEU A 218 -66.86 -8.56 18.43
C LEU A 218 -66.42 -7.13 18.07
N VAL A 219 -67.18 -6.12 18.47
CA VAL A 219 -66.86 -4.71 18.20
C VAL A 219 -65.57 -4.29 18.91
N VAL A 220 -65.38 -4.67 20.17
CA VAL A 220 -64.15 -4.39 20.92
C VAL A 220 -62.95 -5.13 20.31
N GLY A 221 -63.13 -6.39 19.89
CA GLY A 221 -62.09 -7.17 19.23
C GLY A 221 -61.65 -6.60 17.87
N LEU A 222 -62.61 -6.22 17.03
CA LEU A 222 -62.34 -5.63 15.71
C LEU A 222 -61.72 -4.24 15.82
N SER A 223 -62.20 -3.39 16.73
CA SER A 223 -61.65 -2.05 16.95
C SER A 223 -60.23 -2.10 17.51
N ALA A 224 -59.94 -2.97 18.48
CA ALA A 224 -58.58 -3.19 18.98
C ALA A 224 -57.63 -3.68 17.87
N SER A 225 -58.09 -4.61 17.03
CA SER A 225 -57.30 -5.13 15.90
C SER A 225 -57.01 -4.07 14.84
N ALA A 226 -57.99 -3.22 14.52
CA ALA A 226 -57.84 -2.14 13.55
C ALA A 226 -56.83 -1.08 14.03
N VAL A 227 -56.88 -0.70 15.31
CA VAL A 227 -55.92 0.25 15.90
C VAL A 227 -54.51 -0.35 15.90
N GLN A 228 -54.36 -1.63 16.25
CA GLN A 228 -53.07 -2.30 16.24
C GLN A 228 -52.47 -2.39 14.83
N LEU A 229 -53.29 -2.70 13.82
CA LEU A 229 -52.88 -2.73 12.43
C LEU A 229 -52.44 -1.35 11.94
N LEU A 230 -53.20 -0.30 12.29
CA LEU A 230 -52.85 1.08 11.93
C LEU A 230 -51.51 1.51 12.57
N LEU A 231 -51.32 1.24 13.86
CA LEU A 231 -50.06 1.52 14.55
C LEU A 231 -48.89 0.75 13.94
N ALA A 232 -49.07 -0.53 13.59
CA ALA A 232 -48.06 -1.33 12.91
C ALA A 232 -47.68 -0.71 11.55
N ILE A 233 -48.66 -0.33 10.74
CA ILE A 233 -48.42 0.32 9.44
C ILE A 233 -47.65 1.63 9.63
N LEU A 234 -48.03 2.48 10.59
CA LEU A 234 -47.35 3.76 10.85
C LEU A 234 -45.90 3.57 11.31
N VAL A 235 -45.64 2.61 12.20
CA VAL A 235 -44.28 2.30 12.68
C VAL A 235 -43.43 1.73 11.54
N ILE A 236 -43.93 0.74 10.80
CA ILE A 236 -43.23 0.13 9.66
C ILE A 236 -42.88 1.22 8.65
N ARG A 237 -43.86 2.00 8.21
CA ARG A 237 -43.69 3.03 7.19
C ARG A 237 -42.72 4.13 7.61
N SER A 238 -42.71 4.49 8.89
CA SER A 238 -41.76 5.48 9.43
C SER A 238 -40.34 4.95 9.52
N VAL A 239 -40.14 3.67 9.84
CA VAL A 239 -38.81 3.06 9.97
C VAL A 239 -38.24 2.75 8.59
N THR A 240 -39.01 2.11 7.71
CA THR A 240 -38.54 1.74 6.36
C THR A 240 -38.17 2.96 5.53
N HIS A 241 -39.01 4.01 5.53
CA HIS A 241 -38.72 5.23 4.78
C HIS A 241 -37.41 5.92 5.23
N ALA A 242 -37.12 5.91 6.53
CA ALA A 242 -35.89 6.50 7.07
C ALA A 242 -34.64 5.70 6.65
N PHE A 243 -34.71 4.37 6.65
CA PHE A 243 -33.61 3.51 6.18
C PHE A 243 -33.46 3.53 4.66
N ASP A 244 -34.54 3.66 3.89
CA ASP A 244 -34.48 3.77 2.43
C ASP A 244 -33.72 5.03 1.99
N THR A 245 -33.80 6.11 2.77
CA THR A 245 -33.05 7.35 2.51
C THR A 245 -31.54 7.13 2.69
N VAL A 246 -31.14 6.43 3.76
CA VAL A 246 -29.74 6.09 4.04
C VAL A 246 -29.21 5.05 3.04
N ARG A 247 -30.01 4.03 2.73
CA ARG A 247 -29.69 3.04 1.68
C ARG A 247 -29.51 3.73 0.32
N GLY A 248 -30.40 4.67 0.00
CA GLY A 248 -30.38 5.42 -1.24
C GLY A 248 -29.05 6.16 -1.46
N ILE A 249 -28.48 6.77 -0.42
CA ILE A 249 -27.18 7.45 -0.57
C ILE A 249 -26.05 6.46 -0.83
N VAL A 250 -26.02 5.33 -0.11
CA VAL A 250 -24.98 4.31 -0.29
C VAL A 250 -25.05 3.71 -1.70
N VAL A 251 -26.26 3.42 -2.17
CA VAL A 251 -26.48 2.94 -3.55
C VAL A 251 -26.09 4.01 -4.58
N THR A 252 -26.42 5.28 -4.33
CA THR A 252 -26.04 6.40 -5.21
C THR A 252 -24.53 6.52 -5.30
N VAL A 253 -23.82 6.51 -4.17
CA VAL A 253 -22.35 6.57 -4.13
C VAL A 253 -21.74 5.35 -4.83
N ALA A 254 -22.26 4.14 -4.58
CA ALA A 254 -21.74 2.92 -5.19
C ALA A 254 -21.90 2.87 -6.71
N THR A 255 -23.00 3.43 -7.23
CA THR A 255 -23.31 3.41 -8.67
C THR A 255 -22.69 4.59 -9.42
N THR A 256 -22.76 5.79 -8.84
CA THR A 256 -22.31 7.04 -9.51
C THR A 256 -20.88 7.41 -9.18
N ARG A 257 -20.29 6.81 -8.13
CA ARG A 257 -18.99 7.20 -7.54
C ARG A 257 -18.94 8.66 -7.08
N ASP A 258 -20.11 9.28 -6.84
CA ASP A 258 -20.18 10.66 -6.37
C ASP A 258 -20.14 10.72 -4.84
N LEU A 259 -18.94 10.96 -4.30
CA LEU A 259 -18.69 11.09 -2.87
C LEU A 259 -19.14 12.44 -2.31
N ARG A 260 -19.56 13.40 -3.15
CA ARG A 260 -20.15 14.67 -2.70
C ARG A 260 -21.60 14.50 -2.23
N ALA A 261 -22.22 13.37 -2.55
CA ALA A 261 -23.55 13.04 -2.10
C ALA A 261 -23.58 12.96 -0.55
N ARG A 262 -24.67 13.42 0.08
CA ARG A 262 -24.84 13.40 1.53
C ARG A 262 -26.19 12.81 1.92
N ALA A 263 -26.20 11.97 2.95
CA ALA A 263 -27.42 11.50 3.58
C ALA A 263 -28.13 12.70 4.22
N LYS A 264 -29.42 12.87 3.92
CA LYS A 264 -30.27 13.81 4.66
C LYS A 264 -30.46 13.28 6.08
N LEU A 265 -30.21 14.12 7.08
CA LEU A 265 -30.35 13.79 8.50
C LEU A 265 -31.82 13.88 8.95
N THR A 266 -32.69 13.15 8.26
CA THR A 266 -34.14 13.13 8.51
C THR A 266 -34.55 11.79 9.12
N GLY A 267 -35.24 11.80 10.25
CA GLY A 267 -35.74 10.59 10.91
C GLY A 267 -35.70 10.64 12.43
N GLY A 268 -35.74 9.48 13.08
CA GLY A 268 -35.45 9.35 14.51
C GLY A 268 -33.96 9.54 14.79
N GLN A 269 -33.60 9.58 16.08
CA GLN A 269 -32.22 9.81 16.52
C GLN A 269 -31.23 8.81 15.88
N GLU A 270 -31.53 7.51 15.90
CA GLU A 270 -30.60 6.48 15.43
C GLU A 270 -30.36 6.54 13.91
N THR A 271 -31.39 6.90 13.14
CA THR A 271 -31.27 7.09 11.68
C THR A 271 -30.47 8.33 11.33
N ALA A 272 -30.60 9.41 12.12
CA ALA A 272 -29.81 10.62 11.94
C ALA A 272 -28.34 10.39 12.33
N GLU A 273 -28.06 9.67 13.42
CA GLU A 273 -26.71 9.27 13.82
C GLU A 273 -26.03 8.42 12.74
N THR A 274 -26.75 7.44 12.17
CA THR A 274 -26.24 6.61 11.06
C THR A 274 -25.94 7.44 9.81
N GLY A 275 -26.84 8.36 9.43
CA GLY A 275 -26.62 9.29 8.32
C GLY A 275 -25.41 10.20 8.54
N ALA A 276 -25.20 10.69 9.77
CA ALA A 276 -24.05 11.50 10.13
C ALA A 276 -22.73 10.71 10.06
N ALA A 277 -22.73 9.46 10.55
CA ALA A 277 -21.58 8.57 10.44
C ALA A 277 -21.19 8.30 8.97
N ILE A 278 -22.17 8.06 8.10
CA ILE A 278 -21.94 7.89 6.66
C ILE A 278 -21.38 9.18 6.04
N ASN A 279 -21.94 10.35 6.36
CA ASN A 279 -21.43 11.62 5.86
C ASN A 279 -19.98 11.89 6.28
N SER A 280 -19.62 11.53 7.52
CA SER A 280 -18.24 11.63 8.03
C SER A 280 -17.29 10.68 7.30
N LEU A 281 -17.72 9.45 7.03
CA LEU A 281 -16.95 8.49 6.23
C LEU A 281 -16.72 9.01 4.80
N LEU A 282 -17.77 9.52 4.15
CA LEU A 282 -17.65 10.10 2.80
C LEU A 282 -16.71 11.30 2.77
N ALA A 283 -16.77 12.18 3.78
CA ALA A 283 -15.86 13.32 3.87
C ALA A 283 -14.38 12.89 4.01
N ARG A 284 -14.10 11.89 4.87
CA ARG A 284 -12.73 11.34 5.01
C ARG A 284 -12.24 10.66 3.73
N LEU A 285 -13.12 9.95 3.03
CA LEU A 285 -12.78 9.37 1.72
C LEU A 285 -12.48 10.43 0.67
N GLN A 286 -13.22 11.54 0.65
CA GLN A 286 -12.92 12.67 -0.25
C GLN A 286 -11.54 13.29 0.04
N GLU A 287 -11.24 13.55 1.31
CA GLU A 287 -9.95 14.08 1.74
C GLU A 287 -8.81 13.13 1.35
N SER A 288 -8.95 11.84 1.63
CA SER A 288 -7.95 10.84 1.24
C SER A 288 -7.76 10.74 -0.28
N LEU A 289 -8.83 10.84 -1.08
CA LEU A 289 -8.72 10.82 -2.54
C LEU A 289 -8.11 12.11 -3.09
N GLN A 290 -8.38 13.27 -2.47
CA GLN A 290 -7.70 14.53 -2.79
C GLN A 290 -6.19 14.43 -2.53
N ASP A 291 -5.80 13.88 -1.38
CA ASP A 291 -4.39 13.67 -1.04
C ASP A 291 -3.70 12.73 -2.04
N VAL A 292 -4.35 11.61 -2.41
CA VAL A 292 -3.81 10.69 -3.42
C VAL A 292 -3.72 11.38 -4.79
N HIS A 293 -4.71 12.17 -5.19
CA HIS A 293 -4.67 12.92 -6.46
C HIS A 293 -3.54 13.96 -6.49
N GLY A 294 -3.33 14.67 -5.37
CA GLY A 294 -2.24 15.62 -5.20
C GLY A 294 -0.88 14.94 -5.22
N ALA A 295 -0.73 13.83 -4.50
CA ALA A 295 0.48 13.02 -4.48
C ALA A 295 0.83 12.48 -5.88
N ALA A 296 -0.15 11.91 -6.60
CA ALA A 296 0.07 11.43 -7.96
C ALA A 296 0.49 12.57 -8.92
N SER A 297 -0.11 13.76 -8.78
CA SER A 297 0.29 14.93 -9.58
C SER A 297 1.71 15.40 -9.26
N SER A 298 2.11 15.32 -7.98
CA SER A 298 3.49 15.61 -7.56
C SER A 298 4.49 14.59 -8.12
N VAL A 299 4.14 13.30 -8.13
CA VAL A 299 4.99 12.25 -8.70
C VAL A 299 5.17 12.45 -10.20
N ALA A 300 4.11 12.76 -10.95
CA ALA A 300 4.20 13.09 -12.37
C ALA A 300 5.15 14.28 -12.64
N ALA A 301 5.00 15.38 -11.88
CA ALA A 301 5.87 16.55 -12.00
C ALA A 301 7.34 16.22 -11.69
N THR A 302 7.60 15.50 -10.59
CA THR A 302 8.95 15.05 -10.24
C THR A 302 9.53 14.11 -11.28
N SER A 303 8.70 13.23 -11.87
CA SER A 303 9.13 12.32 -12.93
C SER A 303 9.58 13.08 -14.19
N ALA A 304 8.83 14.12 -14.57
CA ALA A 304 9.23 15.00 -15.68
C ALA A 304 10.56 15.73 -15.40
N ASP A 305 10.79 16.18 -14.16
CA ASP A 305 12.07 16.79 -13.75
C ASP A 305 13.23 15.78 -13.75
N ILE A 306 13.00 14.54 -13.30
CA ILE A 306 14.00 13.45 -13.35
C ILE A 306 14.33 13.11 -14.81
N SER A 307 13.34 13.02 -15.69
CA SER A 307 13.54 12.77 -17.13
C SER A 307 14.41 13.85 -17.77
N ARG A 308 14.13 15.13 -17.47
CA ARG A 308 14.94 16.26 -17.95
C ARG A 308 16.38 16.20 -17.44
N SER A 309 16.56 15.97 -16.13
CA SER A 309 17.88 15.78 -15.53
C SER A 309 18.64 14.61 -16.18
N GLY A 310 17.94 13.52 -16.51
CA GLY A 310 18.51 12.39 -17.23
C GLY A 310 19.03 12.79 -18.62
N LEU A 311 18.25 13.57 -19.38
CA LEU A 311 18.68 14.08 -20.69
C LEU A 311 19.93 14.97 -20.60
N GLU A 312 19.98 15.87 -19.60
CA GLU A 312 21.15 16.74 -19.36
C GLU A 312 22.41 15.94 -19.00
N VAL A 313 22.26 14.89 -18.18
CA VAL A 313 23.36 13.95 -17.87
C VAL A 313 23.83 13.23 -19.12
N ARG A 314 22.90 12.81 -19.99
CA ARG A 314 23.24 12.15 -21.25
C ARG A 314 24.05 13.05 -22.17
N GLU A 315 23.59 14.28 -22.39
CA GLU A 315 24.28 15.27 -23.23
C GLU A 315 25.68 15.58 -22.68
N SER A 316 25.78 15.76 -21.35
CA SER A 316 27.07 15.97 -20.67
C SER A 316 28.02 14.79 -20.84
N ALA A 317 27.49 13.56 -20.77
CA ALA A 317 28.28 12.35 -20.96
C ALA A 317 28.75 12.19 -22.42
N GLU A 318 27.91 12.51 -23.40
CA GLU A 318 28.30 12.53 -24.82
C GLU A 318 29.41 13.56 -25.08
N ALA A 319 29.28 14.77 -24.54
CA ALA A 319 30.32 15.80 -24.62
C ALA A 319 31.64 15.38 -23.94
N GLN A 320 31.57 14.71 -22.79
CA GLN A 320 32.73 14.15 -22.11
C GLN A 320 33.39 13.04 -22.94
N SER A 321 32.61 12.17 -23.58
CA SER A 321 33.13 11.12 -24.45
C SER A 321 33.85 11.70 -25.68
N ALA A 322 33.25 12.70 -26.33
CA ALA A 322 33.89 13.42 -27.44
C ALA A 322 35.19 14.11 -27.01
N SER A 323 35.19 14.75 -25.84
CA SER A 323 36.39 15.39 -25.28
C SER A 323 37.48 14.36 -24.95
N ALA A 324 37.12 13.21 -24.39
CA ALA A 324 38.05 12.13 -24.12
C ALA A 324 38.68 11.57 -25.40
N LEU A 325 37.90 11.47 -26.48
CA LEU A 325 38.42 11.06 -27.80
C LEU A 325 39.43 12.08 -28.34
N ALA A 326 39.11 13.37 -28.29
CA ALA A 326 40.01 14.44 -28.72
C ALA A 326 41.33 14.42 -27.92
N ILE A 327 41.25 14.32 -26.59
CA ILE A 327 42.44 14.22 -25.74
C ILE A 327 43.24 12.94 -26.08
N SER A 328 42.58 11.84 -26.41
CA SER A 328 43.28 10.61 -26.83
C SER A 328 44.05 10.81 -28.13
N THR A 329 43.55 11.63 -29.06
CA THR A 329 44.28 12.03 -30.27
C THR A 329 45.47 12.91 -29.92
N ASP A 330 45.28 13.93 -29.07
CA ASP A 330 46.37 14.83 -28.64
C ASP A 330 47.50 14.04 -27.95
N ILE A 331 47.15 13.02 -27.17
CA ILE A 331 48.11 12.10 -26.52
C ILE A 331 48.90 11.28 -27.54
N ALA A 332 48.26 10.85 -28.63
CA ALA A 332 48.95 10.13 -29.70
C ALA A 332 49.96 11.06 -30.39
N GLU A 333 49.57 12.30 -30.70
CA GLU A 333 50.47 13.31 -31.25
C GLU A 333 51.63 13.65 -30.30
N LEU A 334 51.36 13.73 -29.00
CA LEU A 334 52.41 13.93 -27.98
C LEU A 334 53.40 12.76 -27.96
N ASN A 335 52.94 11.52 -28.04
CA ASN A 335 53.83 10.35 -28.09
C ASN A 335 54.71 10.37 -29.34
N ASP A 336 54.14 10.70 -30.49
CA ASP A 336 54.92 10.86 -31.74
C ASP A 336 55.95 11.97 -31.59
N GLY A 337 55.56 13.12 -31.02
CA GLY A 337 56.48 14.22 -30.73
C GLY A 337 57.62 13.84 -29.79
N ILE A 338 57.33 13.11 -28.71
CA ILE A 338 58.35 12.59 -27.77
C ILE A 338 59.30 11.64 -28.50
N SER A 339 58.79 10.76 -29.37
CA SER A 339 59.62 9.83 -30.16
C SER A 339 60.58 10.58 -31.08
N VAL A 340 60.09 11.60 -31.79
CA VAL A 340 60.92 12.44 -32.68
C VAL A 340 61.99 13.19 -31.90
N ILE A 341 61.66 13.78 -30.75
CA ILE A 341 62.62 14.49 -29.91
C ILE A 341 63.64 13.52 -29.33
N SER A 342 63.23 12.33 -28.87
CA SER A 342 64.13 11.29 -28.37
C SER A 342 65.15 10.85 -29.42
N GLY A 343 64.71 10.60 -30.66
CA GLY A 343 65.61 10.30 -31.78
C GLY A 343 66.58 11.44 -32.09
N SER A 344 66.11 12.69 -32.02
CA SER A 344 66.95 13.88 -32.22
C SER A 344 68.00 14.03 -31.10
N THR A 345 67.61 13.78 -29.85
CA THR A 345 68.49 13.81 -28.67
C THR A 345 69.59 12.75 -28.77
N GLN A 346 69.27 11.52 -29.22
CA GLN A 346 70.28 10.49 -29.50
C GLN A 346 71.25 10.92 -30.62
N GLY A 347 70.74 11.58 -31.66
CA GLY A 347 71.58 12.15 -32.73
C GLY A 347 72.54 13.22 -32.21
N LEU A 348 72.06 14.11 -31.35
CA LEU A 348 72.88 15.14 -30.70
C LEU A 348 73.92 14.54 -29.76
N LEU A 349 73.59 13.47 -29.02
CA LEU A 349 74.54 12.78 -28.15
C LEU A 349 75.74 12.28 -28.96
N LYS A 350 75.47 11.61 -30.08
CA LYS A 350 76.51 11.12 -30.98
C LYS A 350 77.37 12.26 -31.56
N GLN A 351 76.74 13.37 -31.94
CA GLN A 351 77.48 14.54 -32.44
C GLN A 351 78.39 15.16 -31.36
N ALA A 352 77.95 15.18 -30.10
CA ALA A 352 78.77 15.63 -28.98
C ALA A 352 79.96 14.67 -28.74
N GLU A 353 79.73 13.35 -28.76
CA GLU A 353 80.81 12.35 -28.66
C GLU A 353 81.83 12.48 -29.79
N ASP A 354 81.37 12.65 -31.04
CA ASP A 354 82.24 12.87 -32.20
C ASP A 354 83.06 14.17 -32.04
N ALA A 355 82.45 15.24 -31.52
CA ALA A 355 83.13 16.50 -31.26
C ALA A 355 84.21 16.37 -30.15
N GLU A 356 83.93 15.63 -29.07
CA GLU A 356 84.94 15.35 -28.02
C GLU A 356 86.18 14.66 -28.61
N ILE A 357 85.97 13.67 -29.49
CA ILE A 357 87.06 12.95 -30.16
C ILE A 357 87.88 13.90 -31.04
N VAL A 358 87.23 14.72 -31.88
CA VAL A 358 87.91 15.65 -32.78
C VAL A 358 88.71 16.70 -32.00
N VAL A 359 88.15 17.23 -30.92
CA VAL A 359 88.81 18.22 -30.06
C VAL A 359 90.02 17.61 -29.34
N ALA A 360 89.88 16.38 -28.83
CA ALA A 360 90.98 15.67 -28.18
C ALA A 360 92.16 15.39 -29.14
N GLU A 361 91.88 14.96 -30.37
CA GLU A 361 92.94 14.76 -31.38
C GLU A 361 93.54 16.10 -31.82
N GLY A 362 92.73 17.16 -31.96
CA GLY A 362 93.22 18.51 -32.23
C GLY A 362 94.18 19.04 -31.16
N ALA A 363 93.84 18.85 -29.89
CA ALA A 363 94.71 19.22 -28.76
C ALA A 363 96.05 18.47 -28.79
N LYS A 364 96.02 17.16 -29.10
CA LYS A 364 97.22 16.32 -29.25
C LYS A 364 98.09 16.75 -30.44
N GLN A 365 97.50 17.13 -31.57
CA GLN A 365 98.22 17.64 -32.73
C GLN A 365 98.93 18.98 -32.42
N LEU A 366 98.30 19.84 -31.61
CA LEU A 366 98.91 21.09 -31.14
C LEU A 366 100.08 20.84 -30.18
N ASP A 367 99.96 19.86 -29.27
CA ASP A 367 101.07 19.44 -28.40
C ASP A 367 102.27 18.93 -29.22
N GLN A 368 102.02 18.10 -30.24
CA GLN A 368 103.07 17.64 -31.16
C GLN A 368 103.71 18.79 -31.93
N SER A 369 102.91 19.76 -32.39
CA SER A 369 103.40 20.95 -33.09
C SER A 369 104.29 21.81 -32.18
N ALA A 370 103.88 22.02 -30.92
CA ALA A 370 104.69 22.75 -29.95
C ALA A 370 106.04 22.06 -29.65
N LEU A 371 106.05 20.72 -29.57
CA LEU A 371 107.28 19.93 -29.42
C LEU A 371 108.19 20.06 -30.64
N GLN A 372 107.65 20.01 -31.86
CA GLN A 372 108.43 20.20 -33.10
C GLN A 372 109.02 21.60 -33.19
N ILE A 373 108.24 22.64 -32.86
CA ILE A 373 108.74 24.03 -32.78
C ILE A 373 109.87 24.14 -31.77
N GLY A 374 109.75 23.50 -30.60
CA GLY A 374 110.84 23.45 -29.62
C GLY A 374 112.13 22.86 -30.19
N LYS A 375 112.04 21.77 -30.97
CA LYS A 375 113.20 21.19 -31.66
C LYS A 375 113.80 22.13 -32.72
N ILE A 376 112.96 22.89 -33.43
CA ILE A 376 113.42 23.89 -34.40
C ILE A 376 114.22 24.98 -33.69
N VAL A 377 113.72 25.52 -32.58
CA VAL A 377 114.43 26.53 -31.78
C VAL A 377 115.82 26.03 -31.37
N SER A 378 115.91 24.83 -30.77
CA SER A 378 117.19 24.26 -30.36
C SER A 378 118.14 24.01 -31.55
N SER A 379 117.61 23.64 -32.71
CA SER A 379 118.43 23.44 -33.92
C SER A 379 118.98 24.76 -34.48
N VAL A 380 118.18 25.84 -34.43
CA VAL A 380 118.59 27.18 -34.86
C VAL A 380 119.63 27.76 -33.89
N GLU A 381 119.45 27.59 -32.58
CA GLU A 381 120.43 28.01 -31.56
C GLU A 381 121.79 27.34 -31.79
N LEU A 382 121.82 26.02 -32.02
CA LEU A 382 123.06 25.29 -32.34
C LEU A 382 123.71 25.76 -33.64
N ALA A 383 122.90 26.03 -34.67
CA ALA A 383 123.39 26.58 -35.93
C ALA A 383 123.97 27.99 -35.75
N SER A 384 123.33 28.83 -34.93
CA SER A 384 123.80 30.17 -34.58
C SER A 384 125.15 30.13 -33.85
N GLU A 385 125.34 29.19 -32.92
CA GLU A 385 126.64 28.99 -32.25
C GLU A 385 127.74 28.62 -33.25
N THR A 386 127.44 27.71 -34.18
CA THR A 386 128.38 27.28 -35.22
C THR A 386 128.77 28.43 -36.16
N VAL A 387 127.80 29.25 -36.56
CA VAL A 387 128.01 30.41 -37.43
C VAL A 387 128.74 31.53 -36.69
N SER A 388 128.47 31.73 -35.40
CA SER A 388 129.21 32.67 -34.55
C SER A 388 130.68 32.27 -34.40
N ARG A 389 130.98 30.97 -34.29
CA ARG A 389 132.37 30.48 -34.34
C ARG A 389 133.04 30.78 -35.68
N LEU A 390 132.33 30.61 -36.80
CA LEU A 390 132.84 30.96 -38.13
C LEU A 390 133.12 32.47 -38.27
N GLU A 391 132.31 33.32 -37.64
CA GLU A 391 132.58 34.77 -37.57
C GLU A 391 133.92 35.05 -36.88
N SER A 392 134.14 34.43 -35.72
CA SER A 392 135.39 34.54 -34.95
C SER A 392 136.60 34.03 -35.73
N GLU A 393 136.49 32.86 -36.36
CA GLU A 393 137.54 32.30 -37.21
C GLU A 393 137.85 33.21 -38.42
N SER A 394 136.82 33.78 -39.06
CA SER A 394 136.99 34.72 -40.18
C SER A 394 137.67 36.02 -39.74
N ASN A 395 137.36 36.54 -38.56
CA ASN A 395 138.03 37.70 -37.97
C ASN A 395 139.51 37.41 -37.70
N ASN A 396 139.83 36.22 -37.18
CA ASN A 396 141.22 35.81 -36.97
C ASN A 396 141.99 35.71 -38.29
N ILE A 397 141.37 35.16 -39.34
CA ILE A 397 141.98 35.12 -40.68
C ILE A 397 142.22 36.53 -41.19
N SER A 398 141.25 37.45 -41.04
CA SER A 398 141.41 38.85 -41.45
C SER A 398 142.62 39.52 -40.77
N GLN A 399 142.83 39.26 -39.48
CA GLN A 399 144.01 39.77 -38.75
C GLN A 399 145.31 39.20 -39.29
N ILE A 400 145.36 37.88 -39.56
CA ILE A 400 146.54 37.24 -40.15
C ILE A 400 146.85 37.82 -41.52
N ILE A 401 145.84 38.03 -42.37
CA ILE A 401 146.02 38.62 -43.71
C ILE A 401 146.54 40.06 -43.62
N SER A 402 146.07 40.86 -42.64
CA SER A 402 146.61 42.20 -42.38
C SER A 402 148.11 42.15 -42.06
N VAL A 403 148.55 41.22 -41.19
CA VAL A 403 149.97 41.05 -40.86
C VAL A 403 150.78 40.60 -42.09
N ILE A 404 150.25 39.68 -42.90
CA ILE A 404 150.93 39.26 -44.14
C ILE A 404 151.07 40.43 -45.12
N GLN A 405 150.03 41.27 -45.23
CA GLN A 405 150.05 42.45 -46.07
C GLN A 405 151.09 43.47 -45.56
N GLU A 406 151.16 43.71 -44.25
CA GLU A 406 152.20 44.55 -43.63
C GLU A 406 153.60 44.00 -43.90
N VAL A 407 153.82 42.70 -43.72
CA VAL A 407 155.10 42.03 -44.02
C VAL A 407 155.44 42.13 -45.50
N ALA A 408 154.47 41.97 -46.41
CA ALA A 408 154.68 42.10 -47.85
C ALA A 408 155.06 43.55 -48.22
N VAL A 409 154.40 44.55 -47.64
CA VAL A 409 154.73 45.97 -47.83
C VAL A 409 156.14 46.28 -47.30
N GLN A 410 156.49 45.79 -46.11
CA GLN A 410 157.83 45.92 -45.54
C GLN A 410 158.89 45.22 -46.41
N THR A 411 158.58 44.02 -46.92
CA THR A 411 159.48 43.26 -47.80
C THR A 411 159.69 43.98 -49.13
N ASN A 412 158.63 44.57 -49.69
CA ASN A 412 158.72 45.41 -50.89
C ASN A 412 159.61 46.65 -50.66
N LEU A 413 159.51 47.28 -49.48
CA LEU A 413 160.39 48.41 -49.10
C LEU A 413 161.85 47.97 -48.88
N LEU A 414 162.07 46.83 -48.22
CA LEU A 414 163.41 46.26 -48.03
C LEU A 414 164.04 45.87 -49.36
N ALA A 415 163.28 45.24 -50.26
CA ALA A 415 163.71 44.86 -51.59
C ALA A 415 164.02 46.10 -52.45
N LEU A 416 163.22 47.16 -52.33
CA LEU A 416 163.50 48.43 -52.99
C LEU A 416 164.82 49.05 -52.49
N ASN A 417 165.04 49.08 -51.17
CA ASN A 417 166.30 49.56 -50.60
C ASN A 417 167.50 48.71 -51.06
N ALA A 418 167.34 47.39 -51.13
CA ALA A 418 168.36 46.47 -51.64
C ALA A 418 168.65 46.67 -53.14
N ALA A 419 167.62 46.90 -53.97
CA ALA A 419 167.77 47.18 -55.39
C ALA A 419 168.52 48.51 -55.62
N ILE A 420 168.22 49.54 -54.81
CA ILE A 420 168.94 50.82 -54.83
C ILE A 420 170.42 50.61 -54.47
N GLU A 421 170.73 49.87 -53.42
CA GLU A 421 172.11 49.65 -52.98
C GLU A 421 172.88 48.73 -53.95
N ALA A 422 172.21 47.76 -54.57
CA ALA A 422 172.78 46.92 -55.64
C ALA A 422 173.11 47.73 -56.90
N ALA A 423 172.26 48.70 -57.27
CA ALA A 423 172.57 49.65 -58.35
C ALA A 423 173.78 50.55 -58.00
N ARG A 424 173.93 50.89 -56.72
CA ARG A 424 175.03 51.70 -56.18
C ARG A 424 176.38 50.96 -56.22
N ALA A 425 176.39 49.64 -56.05
CA ALA A 425 177.57 48.78 -56.12
C ALA A 425 178.07 48.47 -57.56
N GLY A 426 177.40 49.01 -58.59
CA GLY A 426 177.85 48.92 -59.98
C GLY A 426 177.96 47.48 -60.51
N GLN A 427 179.08 47.11 -61.15
CA GLN A 427 179.24 45.78 -61.75
C GLN A 427 179.24 44.64 -60.71
N HIS A 428 179.68 44.89 -59.48
CA HIS A 428 179.71 43.89 -58.40
C HIS A 428 178.31 43.59 -57.81
N GLY A 429 177.33 44.48 -57.99
CA GLY A 429 175.97 44.37 -57.46
C GLY A 429 174.94 43.72 -58.39
N ARG A 430 175.30 43.38 -59.63
CA ARG A 430 174.35 42.88 -60.67
C ARG A 430 173.53 41.65 -60.24
N GLY A 431 174.17 40.67 -59.60
CA GLY A 431 173.46 39.48 -59.11
C GLY A 431 172.48 39.80 -57.98
N PHE A 432 172.85 40.72 -57.09
CA PHE A 432 171.98 41.20 -56.01
C PHE A 432 170.81 42.04 -56.52
N ALA A 433 170.99 42.84 -57.58
CA ALA A 433 169.92 43.62 -58.19
C ALA A 433 168.81 42.72 -58.75
N VAL A 434 169.17 41.62 -59.43
CA VAL A 434 168.20 40.65 -59.96
C VAL A 434 167.42 39.97 -58.83
N VAL A 435 168.10 39.59 -57.74
CA VAL A 435 167.42 39.01 -56.56
C VAL A 435 166.51 40.04 -55.90
N ALA A 436 166.92 41.30 -55.77
CA ALA A 436 166.12 42.36 -55.16
C ALA A 436 164.86 42.67 -55.99
N ASP A 437 164.96 42.72 -57.32
CA ASP A 437 163.79 42.92 -58.20
C ASP A 437 162.82 41.71 -58.16
N GLU A 438 163.33 40.48 -58.06
CA GLU A 438 162.49 39.28 -57.90
C GLU A 438 161.77 39.28 -56.55
N VAL A 439 162.46 39.63 -55.46
CA VAL A 439 161.85 39.77 -54.11
C VAL A 439 160.81 40.89 -54.11
N ARG A 440 161.06 42.02 -54.79
CA ARG A 440 160.10 43.12 -54.94
C ARG A 440 158.86 42.68 -55.71
N SER A 441 159.03 41.99 -56.84
CA SER A 441 157.93 41.43 -57.63
C SER A 441 157.10 40.44 -56.81
N LEU A 442 157.76 39.56 -56.05
CA LEU A 442 157.10 38.61 -55.15
C LEU A 442 156.29 39.34 -54.06
N ALA A 443 156.87 40.36 -53.43
CA ALA A 443 156.19 41.16 -52.42
C ALA A 443 154.97 41.94 -52.95
N GLN A 444 155.05 42.46 -54.19
CA GLN A 444 153.91 43.09 -54.88
C GLN A 444 152.80 42.08 -55.21
N ARG A 445 153.17 40.87 -55.67
CA ARG A 445 152.21 39.78 -55.89
C ARG A 445 151.54 39.35 -54.59
N THR A 446 152.30 39.20 -53.51
CA THR A 446 151.76 38.87 -52.18
C THR A 446 150.78 39.95 -51.71
N THR A 447 151.11 41.24 -51.86
CA THR A 447 150.21 42.35 -51.49
C THR A 447 148.89 42.32 -52.28
N ARG A 448 148.95 42.00 -53.58
CA ARG A 448 147.74 41.87 -54.41
C ARG A 448 146.89 40.68 -53.94
N SER A 449 147.50 39.52 -53.73
CA SER A 449 146.79 38.33 -53.26
C SER A 449 146.20 38.52 -51.86
N THR A 450 146.89 39.19 -50.93
CA THR A 450 146.31 39.51 -49.61
C THR A 450 145.13 40.47 -49.73
N THR A 451 145.18 41.44 -50.65
CA THR A 451 144.05 42.35 -50.91
C THR A 451 142.82 41.59 -51.44
N GLU A 452 143.02 40.68 -52.39
CA GLU A 452 141.95 39.83 -52.93
C GLU A 452 141.37 38.90 -51.85
N ILE A 453 142.22 38.30 -51.00
CA ILE A 453 141.78 37.45 -49.89
C ILE A 453 141.01 38.28 -48.85
N SER A 454 141.47 39.49 -48.50
CA SER A 454 140.76 40.38 -47.57
C SER A 454 139.34 40.67 -48.06
N ALA A 455 139.16 40.99 -49.36
CA ALA A 455 137.83 41.22 -49.93
C ALA A 455 136.93 39.98 -49.86
N LEU A 456 137.48 38.78 -50.06
CA LEU A 456 136.75 37.51 -49.88
C LEU A 456 136.33 37.29 -48.43
N ILE A 457 137.22 37.55 -47.46
CA ILE A 457 136.93 37.43 -46.03
C ILE A 457 135.85 38.44 -45.59
N GLU A 458 135.90 39.68 -46.08
CA GLU A 458 134.85 40.67 -45.84
C GLU A 458 133.49 40.20 -46.37
N GLY A 459 133.46 39.59 -47.56
CA GLY A 459 132.25 38.98 -48.14
C GLY A 459 131.70 37.81 -47.31
N ILE A 460 132.60 36.98 -46.76
CA ILE A 460 132.23 35.90 -45.83
C ILE A 460 131.65 36.48 -44.54
N GLN A 461 132.33 37.43 -43.90
CA GLN A 461 131.86 38.10 -42.68
C GLN A 461 130.49 38.78 -42.87
N GLY A 462 130.26 39.43 -44.02
CA GLY A 462 128.96 40.03 -44.35
C GLY A 462 127.86 38.99 -44.56
N SER A 463 128.19 37.81 -45.08
CA SER A 463 127.24 36.70 -45.24
C SER A 463 126.94 36.00 -43.91
N VAL A 464 127.95 35.87 -43.04
CA VAL A 464 127.84 35.35 -41.67
C VAL A 464 126.91 36.24 -40.83
N ARG A 465 127.13 37.56 -40.82
CA ARG A 465 126.26 38.52 -40.10
C ARG A 465 124.79 38.42 -40.55
N ARG A 466 124.54 38.44 -41.86
CA ARG A 466 123.17 38.24 -42.40
C ARG A 466 122.56 36.89 -42.00
N THR A 467 123.38 35.85 -41.88
CA THR A 467 122.90 34.52 -41.46
C THR A 467 122.51 34.52 -39.98
N ILE A 468 123.29 35.18 -39.12
CA ILE A 468 122.98 35.35 -37.69
C ILE A 468 121.68 36.16 -37.52
N ASP A 469 121.51 37.26 -38.25
CA ASP A 469 120.28 38.08 -38.20
C ASP A 469 119.04 37.24 -38.58
N ASN A 470 119.12 36.51 -39.69
CA ASN A 470 118.03 35.61 -40.11
C ASN A 470 117.72 34.49 -39.10
N MET A 471 118.75 33.96 -38.43
CA MET A 471 118.58 32.96 -37.37
C MET A 471 117.89 33.55 -36.15
N SER A 472 118.24 34.78 -35.75
CA SER A 472 117.57 35.52 -34.68
C SER A 472 116.08 35.73 -34.98
N ASP A 473 115.76 36.17 -36.21
CA ASP A 473 114.38 36.33 -36.66
C ASP A 473 113.61 34.99 -36.66
N MET A 474 114.26 33.90 -37.06
CA MET A 474 113.67 32.56 -36.97
C MET A 474 113.36 32.13 -35.54
N VAL A 475 114.22 32.44 -34.57
CA VAL A 475 113.95 32.15 -33.15
C VAL A 475 112.73 32.94 -32.66
N VAL A 476 112.62 34.23 -33.03
CA VAL A 476 111.46 35.05 -32.67
C VAL A 476 110.17 34.48 -33.27
N LEU A 477 110.17 34.12 -34.56
CA LEU A 477 109.02 33.51 -35.25
C LEU A 477 108.63 32.15 -34.64
N ALA A 478 109.61 31.33 -34.30
CA ALA A 478 109.36 30.03 -33.66
C ALA A 478 108.75 30.22 -32.26
N GLN A 479 109.25 31.18 -31.47
CA GLN A 479 108.69 31.48 -30.15
C GLN A 479 107.25 32.00 -30.24
N GLN A 480 106.97 32.90 -31.21
CA GLN A 480 105.60 33.34 -31.48
C GLN A 480 104.68 32.18 -31.89
N SER A 481 105.18 31.26 -32.72
CA SER A 481 104.44 30.07 -33.15
C SER A 481 104.16 29.13 -31.97
N LYS A 482 105.11 28.98 -31.05
CA LYS A 482 104.93 28.21 -29.81
C LYS A 482 103.83 28.80 -28.93
N THR A 483 103.82 30.12 -28.74
CA THR A 483 102.75 30.82 -27.99
C THR A 483 101.39 30.61 -28.65
N LYS A 484 101.28 30.80 -29.98
CA LYS A 484 100.02 30.57 -30.70
C LYS A 484 99.52 29.13 -30.58
N SER A 485 100.41 28.14 -30.61
CA SER A 485 100.02 26.73 -30.39
C SER A 485 99.51 26.49 -28.97
N ALA A 486 100.10 27.14 -27.96
CA ALA A 486 99.62 27.07 -26.58
C ALA A 486 98.24 27.72 -26.41
N ASP A 487 98.03 28.89 -27.03
CA ASP A 487 96.73 29.57 -27.03
C ASP A 487 95.65 28.72 -27.71
N ALA A 488 95.94 28.16 -28.87
CA ALA A 488 95.04 27.24 -29.57
C ALA A 488 94.71 26.00 -28.73
N ARG A 489 95.68 25.48 -27.97
CA ARG A 489 95.46 24.34 -27.07
C ARG A 489 94.57 24.69 -25.89
N SER A 490 94.72 25.89 -25.33
CA SER A 490 93.80 26.41 -24.32
C SER A 490 92.36 26.50 -24.85
N GLN A 491 92.19 26.99 -26.09
CA GLN A 491 90.89 27.01 -26.77
C GLN A 491 90.30 25.61 -26.97
N MET A 492 91.11 24.63 -27.38
CA MET A 492 90.65 23.23 -27.49
C MET A 492 90.19 22.68 -26.14
N SER A 493 90.90 22.99 -25.05
CA SER A 493 90.47 22.59 -23.70
C SER A 493 89.13 23.21 -23.31
N ALA A 494 88.90 24.48 -23.65
CA ALA A 494 87.62 25.14 -23.39
C ALA A 494 86.49 24.50 -24.20
N ILE A 495 86.72 24.17 -25.47
CA ILE A 495 85.73 23.47 -26.32
C ILE A 495 85.41 22.09 -25.74
N LEU A 496 86.42 21.36 -25.23
CA LEU A 496 86.21 20.06 -24.60
C LEU A 496 85.26 20.17 -23.39
N THR A 497 85.47 21.16 -22.52
CA THR A 497 84.56 21.42 -21.39
C THR A 497 83.14 21.72 -21.85
N ILE A 498 82.97 22.59 -22.85
CA ILE A 498 81.65 22.91 -23.41
C ILE A 498 80.95 21.66 -23.97
N THR A 499 81.71 20.76 -24.59
CA THR A 499 81.16 19.53 -25.17
C THR A 499 80.73 18.54 -24.09
N MET A 500 81.49 18.44 -23.00
CA MET A 500 81.11 17.65 -21.81
C MET A 500 79.83 18.19 -21.15
N ASP A 501 79.72 19.50 -21.00
CA ASP A 501 78.52 20.16 -20.46
C ASP A 501 77.31 19.91 -21.37
N LEU A 502 77.50 19.97 -22.70
CA LEU A 502 76.48 19.64 -23.69
C LEU A 502 76.01 18.18 -23.54
N ARG A 503 76.93 17.23 -23.38
CA ARG A 503 76.60 15.81 -23.13
C ARG A 503 75.73 15.64 -21.88
N GLN A 504 76.07 16.33 -20.79
CA GLN A 504 75.29 16.29 -19.56
C GLN A 504 73.89 16.90 -19.73
N ALA A 505 73.76 17.98 -20.50
CA ALA A 505 72.47 18.57 -20.83
C ALA A 505 71.60 17.60 -21.66
N ILE A 506 72.19 16.89 -22.62
CA ILE A 506 71.53 15.88 -23.44
C ILE A 506 71.03 14.70 -22.59
N ASP A 507 71.84 14.20 -21.65
CA ASP A 507 71.42 13.16 -20.69
C ASP A 507 70.21 13.63 -19.86
N SER A 508 70.22 14.89 -19.40
CA SER A 508 69.12 15.47 -18.63
C SER A 508 67.83 15.57 -19.45
N VAL A 509 67.92 15.95 -20.72
CA VAL A 509 66.78 15.95 -21.66
C VAL A 509 66.25 14.53 -21.86
N THR A 510 67.13 13.54 -21.98
CA THR A 510 66.73 12.12 -22.13
C THR A 510 65.91 11.64 -20.95
N VAL A 511 66.36 11.91 -19.71
CA VAL A 511 65.61 11.58 -18.49
C VAL A 511 64.26 12.29 -18.44
N ALA A 512 64.19 13.56 -18.87
CA ALA A 512 62.94 14.30 -18.93
C ALA A 512 61.95 13.70 -19.95
N LEU A 513 62.44 13.25 -21.11
CA LEU A 513 61.63 12.59 -22.13
C LEU A 513 61.06 11.25 -21.64
N ASP A 514 61.85 10.44 -20.94
CA ASP A 514 61.38 9.19 -20.32
C ASP A 514 60.26 9.46 -19.30
N GLY A 515 60.43 10.50 -18.47
CA GLY A 515 59.40 10.95 -17.54
C GLY A 515 58.12 11.42 -18.26
N GLN A 516 58.27 12.17 -19.35
CA GLN A 516 57.15 12.65 -20.16
C GLN A 516 56.40 11.51 -20.85
N GLN A 517 57.11 10.49 -21.34
CA GLN A 517 56.50 9.31 -21.93
C GLN A 517 55.68 8.51 -20.91
N SER A 518 56.22 8.30 -19.71
CA SER A 518 55.49 7.64 -18.61
C SER A 518 54.25 8.43 -18.20
N ALA A 519 54.37 9.77 -18.08
CA ALA A 519 53.22 10.62 -17.77
C ALA A 519 52.14 10.55 -18.86
N THR A 520 52.53 10.58 -20.14
CA THR A 520 51.62 10.52 -21.28
C THR A 520 50.86 9.18 -21.31
N GLN A 521 51.51 8.06 -21.02
CA GLN A 521 50.86 6.75 -20.86
C GLN A 521 49.82 6.73 -19.73
N GLN A 522 50.15 7.34 -18.58
CA GLN A 522 49.20 7.44 -17.46
C GLN A 522 47.99 8.31 -17.80
N ILE A 523 48.19 9.42 -18.52
CA ILE A 523 47.08 10.26 -18.99
C ILE A 523 46.20 9.46 -19.97
N ALA A 524 46.80 8.70 -20.89
CA ALA A 524 46.07 7.85 -21.84
C ALA A 524 45.14 6.86 -21.12
N GLN A 525 45.65 6.19 -20.07
CA GLN A 525 44.87 5.26 -19.27
C GLN A 525 43.69 5.95 -18.57
N ARG A 526 43.94 7.11 -17.95
CA ARG A 526 42.89 7.89 -17.26
C ARG A 526 41.81 8.38 -18.23
N ILE A 527 42.18 8.81 -19.44
CA ILE A 527 41.24 9.21 -20.48
C ILE A 527 40.40 8.04 -20.98
N GLY A 528 40.99 6.85 -21.09
CA GLY A 528 40.24 5.61 -21.34
C GLY A 528 39.18 5.34 -20.26
N GLU A 529 39.50 5.60 -19.00
CA GLU A 529 38.54 5.50 -17.90
C GLU A 529 37.43 6.55 -17.99
N VAL A 530 37.76 7.82 -18.30
CA VAL A 530 36.75 8.88 -18.51
C VAL A 530 35.77 8.50 -19.61
N SER A 531 36.28 7.99 -20.74
CA SER A 531 35.42 7.54 -21.85
C SER A 531 34.47 6.43 -21.40
N ARG A 532 34.98 5.40 -20.69
CA ARG A 532 34.17 4.30 -20.17
C ARG A 532 33.10 4.76 -19.16
N VAL A 533 33.44 5.70 -18.28
CA VAL A 533 32.48 6.28 -17.32
C VAL A 533 31.41 7.08 -18.05
N SER A 534 31.80 7.85 -19.07
CA SER A 534 30.87 8.62 -19.90
C SER A 534 29.86 7.70 -20.61
N THR A 535 30.30 6.59 -21.21
CA THR A 535 29.40 5.60 -21.81
C THR A 535 28.40 5.05 -20.79
N ARG A 536 28.86 4.71 -19.58
CA ARG A 536 27.98 4.22 -18.50
C ARG A 536 26.98 5.27 -18.04
N ASN A 537 27.40 6.54 -17.96
CA ASN A 537 26.49 7.63 -17.61
C ASN A 537 25.39 7.78 -18.67
N CYS A 538 25.74 7.62 -19.95
CA CYS A 538 24.80 7.64 -21.07
C CYS A 538 23.75 6.51 -20.96
N GLU A 539 24.19 5.29 -20.66
CA GLU A 539 23.32 4.13 -20.39
C GLU A 539 22.42 4.36 -19.17
N THR A 540 22.98 4.88 -18.08
CA THR A 540 22.26 5.17 -16.83
C THR A 540 21.21 6.25 -17.05
N ALA A 541 21.54 7.31 -17.77
CA ALA A 541 20.59 8.36 -18.15
C ALA A 541 19.42 7.82 -18.98
N SER A 542 19.69 6.90 -19.91
CA SER A 542 18.64 6.22 -20.68
C SER A 542 17.72 5.37 -19.81
N GLN A 543 18.27 4.66 -18.82
CA GLN A 543 17.49 3.91 -17.84
C GLN A 543 16.63 4.84 -16.97
N VAL A 544 17.19 5.97 -16.51
CA VAL A 544 16.47 6.98 -15.73
C VAL A 544 15.30 7.57 -16.52
N ALA A 545 15.49 7.88 -17.81
CA ALA A 545 14.42 8.35 -18.69
C ALA A 545 13.29 7.31 -18.82
N THR A 546 13.65 6.03 -18.97
CA THR A 546 12.69 4.92 -19.04
C THR A 546 11.90 4.77 -17.73
N LEU A 547 12.58 4.80 -16.57
CA LEU A 547 11.92 4.74 -15.27
C LEU A 547 10.99 5.94 -15.06
N SER A 548 11.43 7.13 -15.47
CA SER A 548 10.62 8.34 -15.35
C SER A 548 9.35 8.24 -16.20
N SER A 549 9.43 7.73 -17.42
CA SER A 549 8.24 7.45 -18.24
C SER A 549 7.29 6.49 -17.51
N ALA A 550 7.80 5.42 -16.91
CA ALA A 550 6.97 4.46 -16.17
C ALA A 550 6.31 5.06 -14.90
N LEU A 551 7.00 5.96 -14.20
CA LEU A 551 6.45 6.71 -13.06
C LEU A 551 5.36 7.69 -13.49
N ASP A 552 5.52 8.34 -14.65
CA ASP A 552 4.53 9.23 -15.23
C ASP A 552 3.26 8.44 -15.60
N ASP A 553 3.41 7.33 -16.32
CA ASP A 553 2.31 6.41 -16.67
C ASP A 553 1.57 5.89 -15.42
N ALA A 554 2.31 5.52 -14.36
CA ALA A 554 1.71 5.06 -13.10
C ALA A 554 0.95 6.18 -12.38
N SER A 555 1.47 7.41 -12.43
CA SER A 555 0.82 8.58 -11.85
C SER A 555 -0.46 8.96 -12.58
N ASP A 556 -0.44 8.90 -13.91
CA ASP A 556 -1.63 9.12 -14.73
C ASP A 556 -2.69 8.04 -14.53
N SER A 557 -2.29 6.78 -14.42
CA SER A 557 -3.20 5.68 -14.05
C SER A 557 -3.84 5.90 -12.67
N LEU A 558 -3.06 6.32 -11.67
CA LEU A 558 -3.58 6.67 -10.35
C LEU A 558 -4.57 7.85 -10.42
N ARG A 559 -4.24 8.91 -11.16
CA ARG A 559 -5.12 10.07 -11.37
C ARG A 559 -6.40 9.69 -12.09
N GLU A 560 -6.34 8.77 -13.05
CA GLU A 560 -7.52 8.25 -13.75
C GLU A 560 -8.40 7.45 -12.79
N VAL A 561 -7.83 6.52 -12.03
CA VAL A 561 -8.57 5.70 -11.06
C VAL A 561 -9.24 6.56 -9.99
N VAL A 562 -8.51 7.54 -9.45
CA VAL A 562 -9.05 8.49 -8.47
C VAL A 562 -10.09 9.41 -9.13
N GLY A 563 -9.85 9.88 -10.36
CA GLY A 563 -10.75 10.73 -11.13
C GLY A 563 -12.08 10.07 -11.52
N ARG A 564 -12.18 8.73 -11.43
CA ARG A 564 -13.47 8.02 -11.55
C ARG A 564 -14.42 8.35 -10.39
N PHE A 565 -13.90 8.81 -9.26
CA PHE A 565 -14.69 9.29 -8.13
C PHE A 565 -14.87 10.81 -8.22
N LYS A 566 -16.09 11.28 -7.96
CA LYS A 566 -16.36 12.72 -7.84
C LYS A 566 -16.26 13.08 -6.36
N PHE A 567 -15.24 13.82 -6.00
CA PHE A 567 -15.00 14.28 -4.63
C PHE A 567 -15.01 15.80 -4.55
#